data_AF-A0A519J2S0-F1
#
_entry.id   AF-A0A519J2S0-F1
#
_cell.length_a   1.000
_cell.length_b   1.000
_cell.length_c   1.000
_cell.angle_alpha   90.00
_cell.angle_beta   90.00
_cell.angle_gamma   90.00
#
_symmetry.space_group_name_H-M   'P 1'
#
loop_
_entity.id
_entity.type
_entity.pdbx_description
1 polymer ?
#
loop_
_entity_poly.entity_id
_entity_poly.type
_entity_poly.pdbx_seq_one_letter_code
_entity_poly.pdbx_strand_id
1 'polypeptide(L)'
;MIEGDQAPRELGPGEYTPEELEAARVQFARPATFIMGCAKIEQLPDPDLPEIAFAGRSNVGKSSLINALVGMHKLARASNEPGRTREINFFDLDGKMRLVDLPGYGWAKASKTTVKKFQDLGRDYLRGRVTLKRVYLLIDSRHGLKAVDTEALDALDLAAVSYQIVLTKADKLKKGEAEQVQAATLKAIAKRPAAYPWVAVTSAEKAGGIPELRAEIMRTTGVVLD
;
A
#
# COMPACT_ATOMS: atom_id res chain seq x y z
N MET A 1 -7.21 -47.45 -11.55
CA MET A 1 -7.65 -46.04 -11.44
C MET A 1 -6.40 -45.24 -11.18
N ILE A 2 -5.93 -44.49 -12.17
CA ILE A 2 -4.73 -43.68 -12.04
C ILE A 2 -5.23 -42.32 -11.57
N GLU A 3 -5.03 -42.00 -10.29
CA GLU A 3 -5.18 -40.63 -9.81
C GLU A 3 -4.15 -39.79 -10.56
N GLY A 4 -4.64 -38.98 -11.50
CA GLY A 4 -3.81 -38.03 -12.22
C GLY A 4 -3.34 -36.98 -11.23
N ASP A 5 -2.06 -37.06 -10.88
CA ASP A 5 -1.31 -36.00 -10.21
C ASP A 5 -1.32 -34.77 -11.14
N GLN A 6 -2.34 -33.93 -11.03
CA GLN A 6 -2.38 -32.65 -11.72
C GLN A 6 -1.34 -31.77 -11.05
N ALA A 7 -0.30 -31.41 -11.80
CA ALA A 7 0.68 -30.43 -11.36
C ALA A 7 -0.03 -29.20 -10.73
N PRO A 8 0.46 -28.66 -9.61
CA PRO A 8 -0.20 -27.56 -8.93
C PRO A 8 -0.43 -26.41 -9.90
N ARG A 9 -1.68 -25.96 -10.02
CA ARG A 9 -2.02 -24.78 -10.83
C ARG A 9 -1.23 -23.58 -10.31
N GLU A 10 -0.64 -22.82 -11.23
CA GLU A 10 -0.01 -21.54 -10.91
C GLU A 10 -1.04 -20.57 -10.31
N LEU A 11 -0.76 -20.06 -9.12
CA LEU A 11 -1.68 -19.16 -8.41
C LEU A 11 -1.78 -17.81 -9.12
N GLY A 12 -3.02 -17.34 -9.27
CA GLY A 12 -3.29 -16.03 -9.85
C GLY A 12 -3.08 -14.88 -8.85
N PRO A 13 -3.14 -13.63 -9.33
CA PRO A 13 -3.21 -12.45 -8.45
C PRO A 13 -4.37 -12.58 -7.46
N GLY A 14 -4.10 -12.33 -6.18
CA GLY A 14 -5.09 -12.45 -5.11
C GLY A 14 -5.27 -13.84 -4.53
N GLU A 15 -4.61 -14.86 -5.07
CA GLU A 15 -4.60 -16.23 -4.53
C GLU A 15 -3.27 -16.48 -3.80
N TYR A 16 -3.34 -17.11 -2.63
CA TYR A 16 -2.18 -17.43 -1.79
C TYR A 16 -2.34 -18.82 -1.17
N THR A 17 -1.24 -19.55 -1.01
CA THR A 17 -1.25 -20.82 -0.28
C THR A 17 -1.36 -20.58 1.24
N PRO A 18 -1.82 -21.58 2.02
CA PRO A 18 -1.77 -21.52 3.48
C PRO A 18 -0.37 -21.21 4.02
N GLU A 19 0.68 -21.71 3.38
CA GLU A 19 2.07 -21.48 3.75
C GLU A 19 2.49 -20.04 3.51
N GLU A 20 2.09 -19.43 2.38
CA GLU A 20 2.33 -18.01 2.11
C GLU A 20 1.63 -17.13 3.14
N LEU A 21 0.37 -17.45 3.47
CA LEU A 21 -0.40 -16.71 4.48
C LEU A 21 0.22 -16.83 5.87
N GLU A 22 0.67 -18.02 6.26
CA GLU A 22 1.31 -18.24 7.55
C GLU A 22 2.68 -17.57 7.62
N ALA A 23 3.49 -17.67 6.57
CA ALA A 23 4.79 -16.99 6.51
C ALA A 23 4.62 -15.47 6.67
N ALA A 24 3.61 -14.91 5.99
CA ALA A 24 3.23 -13.52 6.10
C ALA A 24 2.71 -13.14 7.48
N ARG A 25 1.92 -13.99 8.12
CA ARG A 25 1.48 -13.77 9.50
C ARG A 25 2.67 -13.67 10.45
N VAL A 26 3.66 -14.56 10.31
CA VAL A 26 4.86 -14.58 11.15
C VAL A 26 5.74 -13.35 10.91
N GLN A 27 6.07 -13.01 9.65
CA GLN A 27 6.93 -11.87 9.34
C GLN A 27 6.33 -10.55 9.87
N PHE A 28 5.03 -10.35 9.69
CA PHE A 28 4.35 -9.12 10.13
C PHE A 28 4.05 -9.08 11.63
N ALA A 29 4.30 -10.17 12.36
CA ALA A 29 4.28 -10.19 13.83
C ALA A 29 5.65 -9.85 14.45
N ARG A 30 6.72 -9.75 13.63
CA ARG A 30 8.06 -9.36 14.08
C ARG A 30 8.13 -7.85 14.39
N PRO A 31 9.18 -7.38 15.09
CA PRO A 31 9.28 -5.98 15.50
C PRO A 31 9.18 -5.01 14.31
N ALA A 32 8.31 -4.01 14.45
CA ALA A 32 8.21 -2.90 13.51
C ALA A 32 8.52 -1.59 14.22
N THR A 33 9.37 -0.75 13.64
CA THR A 33 9.86 0.48 14.28
C THR A 33 9.78 1.68 13.34
N PHE A 34 9.48 2.86 13.88
CA PHE A 34 9.61 4.11 13.14
C PHE A 34 11.08 4.48 13.04
N ILE A 35 11.56 4.71 11.82
CA ILE A 35 12.94 5.11 11.56
C ILE A 35 13.03 6.63 11.52
N MET A 36 12.35 7.24 10.54
CA MET A 36 12.42 8.69 10.33
C MET A 36 11.28 9.21 9.43
N GLY A 37 11.03 10.51 9.53
CA GLY A 37 10.22 11.28 8.59
C GLY A 37 11.13 12.14 7.72
N CYS A 38 10.98 12.05 6.41
CA CYS A 38 11.78 12.80 5.44
C CYS A 38 10.94 13.90 4.79
N ALA A 39 11.37 15.15 4.92
CA ALA A 39 10.77 16.30 4.25
C ALA A 39 11.53 16.70 2.97
N LYS A 40 12.69 16.10 2.73
CA LYS A 40 13.54 16.32 1.56
C LYS A 40 14.22 15.02 1.12
N ILE A 41 14.64 14.96 -0.14
CA ILE A 41 15.26 13.76 -0.75
C ILE A 41 16.59 13.43 -0.08
N GLU A 42 17.37 14.44 0.31
CA GLU A 42 18.69 14.24 0.93
C GLU A 42 18.60 13.61 2.33
N GLN A 43 17.39 13.50 2.88
CA GLN A 43 17.12 12.86 4.18
C GLN A 43 16.70 11.40 4.03
N LEU A 44 16.47 10.91 2.81
CA LEU A 44 16.04 9.53 2.61
C LEU A 44 17.10 8.56 3.17
N PRO A 45 16.68 7.49 3.86
CA PRO A 45 17.63 6.49 4.33
C PRO A 45 18.30 5.80 3.13
N ASP A 46 19.44 5.16 3.36
CA ASP A 46 20.12 4.38 2.32
C ASP A 46 19.17 3.33 1.72
N PRO A 47 19.16 3.12 0.40
CA PRO A 47 18.25 2.16 -0.25
C PRO A 47 18.82 0.73 -0.16
N ASP A 48 18.88 0.17 1.05
CA ASP A 48 19.48 -1.13 1.37
C ASP A 48 18.45 -2.27 1.61
N LEU A 49 17.19 -1.94 1.86
CA LEU A 49 16.10 -2.90 2.07
C LEU A 49 14.98 -2.71 1.04
N PRO A 50 14.26 -3.78 0.63
CA PRO A 50 13.09 -3.65 -0.23
C PRO A 50 12.02 -2.79 0.46
N GLU A 51 11.41 -1.88 -0.31
CA GLU A 51 10.44 -0.92 0.19
C GLU A 51 9.10 -1.10 -0.51
N ILE A 52 8.03 -0.97 0.26
CA ILE A 52 6.68 -0.77 -0.29
C ILE A 52 6.14 0.53 0.26
N ALA A 53 5.41 1.26 -0.58
CA ALA A 53 4.89 2.56 -0.22
C ALA A 53 3.36 2.56 -0.16
N PHE A 54 2.78 3.27 0.79
CA PHE A 54 1.34 3.48 0.89
C PHE A 54 1.01 4.91 0.50
N ALA A 55 0.14 5.09 -0.49
CA ALA A 55 -0.38 6.40 -0.88
C ALA A 55 -1.91 6.40 -0.77
N GLY A 56 -2.52 7.58 -0.77
CA GLY A 56 -3.97 7.70 -0.79
C GLY A 56 -4.45 9.05 -0.27
N ARG A 57 -5.74 9.33 -0.41
CA ARG A 57 -6.34 10.57 0.09
C ARG A 57 -6.16 10.71 1.61
N SER A 58 -6.18 11.95 2.10
CA SER A 58 -6.32 12.18 3.54
C SER A 58 -7.55 11.44 4.11
N ASN A 59 -7.40 10.85 5.29
CA ASN A 59 -8.44 10.06 5.98
C ASN A 59 -8.95 8.80 5.23
N VAL A 60 -8.23 8.32 4.22
CA VAL A 60 -8.58 7.06 3.52
C VAL A 60 -8.41 5.81 4.39
N GLY A 61 -7.67 5.91 5.50
CA GLY A 61 -7.38 4.78 6.39
C GLY A 61 -5.95 4.24 6.29
N LYS A 62 -5.03 4.99 5.70
CA LYS A 62 -3.62 4.61 5.49
C LYS A 62 -2.87 4.22 6.78
N SER A 63 -2.84 5.10 7.76
CA SER A 63 -2.19 4.80 9.04
C SER A 63 -2.86 3.62 9.75
N SER A 64 -4.20 3.50 9.69
CA SER A 64 -4.94 2.36 10.23
C SER A 64 -4.57 1.04 9.54
N LEU A 65 -4.38 1.06 8.22
CA LEU A 65 -3.95 -0.12 7.47
C LEU A 65 -2.52 -0.53 7.84
N ILE A 66 -1.58 0.41 7.89
CA ILE A 66 -0.18 0.12 8.30
C ILE A 66 -0.17 -0.51 9.70
N ASN A 67 -0.89 0.10 10.64
CA ASN A 67 -1.05 -0.41 12.00
C ASN A 67 -1.66 -1.81 12.04
N ALA A 68 -2.71 -2.08 11.25
CA ALA A 68 -3.32 -3.40 11.15
C ALA A 68 -2.37 -4.44 10.55
N LEU A 69 -1.57 -4.06 9.54
CA LEU A 69 -0.56 -4.93 8.93
C LEU A 69 0.45 -5.41 9.97
N VAL A 70 0.95 -4.56 10.85
CA VAL A 70 1.96 -4.95 11.87
C VAL A 70 1.37 -5.33 13.23
N GLY A 71 0.04 -5.31 13.38
CA GLY A 71 -0.63 -5.59 14.67
C GLY A 71 -0.33 -4.58 15.78
N MET A 72 -0.01 -3.32 15.44
CA MET A 72 0.34 -2.26 16.40
C MET A 72 -0.65 -1.11 16.35
N HIS A 73 -0.99 -0.50 17.48
CA HIS A 73 -1.97 0.61 17.51
C HIS A 73 -1.39 2.00 17.23
N LYS A 74 -0.08 2.21 17.36
CA LYS A 74 0.54 3.56 17.38
C LYS A 74 1.85 3.67 16.59
N LEU A 75 2.15 2.71 15.71
CA LEU A 75 3.33 2.77 14.86
C LEU A 75 3.17 3.93 13.87
N ALA A 76 2.20 3.81 12.97
CA ALA A 76 1.78 4.91 12.10
C ALA A 76 0.73 5.74 12.84
N ARG A 77 1.15 6.87 13.42
CA ARG A 77 0.20 7.81 14.02
C ARG A 77 -0.56 8.53 12.90
N ALA A 78 -1.89 8.59 13.00
CA ALA A 78 -2.69 9.43 12.12
C ALA A 78 -2.17 10.87 12.23
N SER A 79 -1.70 11.44 11.12
CA SER A 79 -1.02 12.74 11.06
C SER A 79 -1.99 13.91 11.27
N ASN A 80 -2.60 13.99 12.45
CA ASN A 80 -3.48 15.09 12.83
C ASN A 80 -2.72 16.27 13.43
N GLU A 81 -1.42 16.12 13.69
CA GLU A 81 -0.55 17.23 14.10
C GLU A 81 -0.15 18.09 12.88
N PRO A 82 -0.42 19.40 12.89
CA PRO A 82 -0.01 20.31 11.82
C PRO A 82 1.51 20.29 11.63
N GLY A 83 2.00 19.69 10.54
CA GLY A 83 3.42 19.61 10.21
C GLY A 83 3.88 18.22 9.74
N ARG A 84 3.46 17.17 10.45
CA ARG A 84 3.80 15.75 10.17
C ARG A 84 3.22 15.23 8.86
N THR A 85 2.13 15.82 8.40
CA THR A 85 1.38 15.41 7.19
C THR A 85 2.14 15.63 5.87
N ARG A 86 3.40 16.10 5.92
CA ARG A 86 4.20 16.49 4.75
C ARG A 86 5.50 15.69 4.59
N GLU A 87 5.74 14.76 5.51
CA GLU A 87 6.94 13.92 5.52
C GLU A 87 6.63 12.52 4.97
N ILE A 88 7.58 11.95 4.23
CA ILE A 88 7.59 10.53 3.91
C ILE A 88 8.09 9.79 5.16
N ASN A 89 7.25 8.96 5.77
CA ASN A 89 7.63 8.24 6.99
C ASN A 89 8.10 6.83 6.64
N PHE A 90 9.26 6.45 7.18
CA PHE A 90 9.84 5.12 7.02
C PHE A 90 9.65 4.31 8.29
N PHE A 91 9.15 3.09 8.11
CA PHE A 91 9.06 2.09 9.17
C PHE A 91 9.86 0.87 8.75
N ASP A 92 10.74 0.40 9.61
CA ASP A 92 11.47 -0.84 9.44
C ASP A 92 10.64 -2.00 9.99
N LEU A 93 10.56 -3.10 9.24
CA LEU A 93 9.96 -4.35 9.68
C LEU A 93 11.06 -5.41 9.76
N ASP A 94 11.54 -5.63 10.98
CA ASP A 94 12.52 -6.65 11.36
C ASP A 94 13.84 -6.60 10.56
N GLY A 95 14.25 -5.44 10.07
CA GLY A 95 15.43 -5.30 9.22
C GLY A 95 15.33 -6.03 7.88
N LYS A 96 14.12 -6.45 7.46
CA LYS A 96 13.89 -7.23 6.23
C LYS A 96 13.25 -6.41 5.12
N MET A 97 12.41 -5.44 5.47
CA MET A 97 11.74 -4.56 4.52
C MET A 97 11.38 -3.23 5.17
N ARG A 98 11.06 -2.23 4.35
CA ARG A 98 10.48 -0.97 4.83
C ARG A 98 9.06 -0.77 4.35
N LEU A 99 8.21 -0.39 5.30
CA LEU A 99 6.89 0.16 5.03
C LEU A 99 7.03 1.68 4.95
N VAL A 100 6.64 2.27 3.84
CA VAL A 100 6.82 3.71 3.59
C VAL A 100 5.46 4.37 3.53
N ASP A 101 5.18 5.27 4.46
CA ASP A 101 3.93 6.02 4.50
C ASP A 101 4.09 7.28 3.66
N LEU A 102 3.58 7.24 2.42
CA LEU A 102 3.52 8.44 1.62
C LEU A 102 2.43 9.36 2.17
N PRO A 103 2.73 10.64 2.31
CA PRO A 103 1.76 11.59 2.79
C PRO A 103 0.56 11.74 1.79
N GLY A 104 -0.63 12.01 2.33
CA GLY A 104 -1.87 11.75 1.57
C GLY A 104 -2.34 12.92 0.69
N TYR A 105 -2.76 12.71 -0.55
CA TYR A 105 -3.15 13.82 -1.43
C TYR A 105 -4.58 14.35 -1.19
N GLY A 106 -4.94 15.43 -1.88
CA GLY A 106 -6.30 16.00 -1.87
C GLY A 106 -6.63 16.93 -0.70
N TRP A 107 -5.63 17.58 -0.09
CA TRP A 107 -5.87 18.51 1.01
C TRP A 107 -6.51 19.83 0.55
N ALA A 108 -7.70 20.13 1.06
CA ALA A 108 -8.43 21.36 0.75
C ALA A 108 -7.81 22.66 1.32
N LYS A 109 -6.82 22.57 2.23
CA LYS A 109 -6.34 23.73 3.03
C LYS A 109 -4.83 24.00 2.94
N ALA A 110 -4.08 23.33 2.07
CA ALA A 110 -2.64 23.56 1.92
C ALA A 110 -2.34 24.64 0.88
N SER A 111 -1.29 25.44 1.10
CA SER A 111 -0.85 26.44 0.11
C SER A 111 -0.35 25.76 -1.17
N LYS A 112 -0.51 26.40 -2.35
CA LYS A 112 -0.04 25.87 -3.63
C LYS A 112 1.45 25.49 -3.60
N THR A 113 2.29 26.30 -2.96
CA THR A 113 3.73 26.05 -2.83
C THR A 113 4.03 24.82 -1.98
N THR A 114 3.28 24.62 -0.89
CA THR A 114 3.42 23.46 -0.02
C THR A 114 2.98 22.18 -0.73
N VAL A 115 1.87 22.23 -1.48
CA VAL A 115 1.39 21.11 -2.30
C VAL A 115 2.40 20.76 -3.38
N LYS A 116 3.01 21.76 -4.03
CA LYS A 116 4.02 21.53 -5.06
C LYS A 116 5.29 20.86 -4.52
N LYS A 117 5.90 21.40 -3.45
CA LYS A 117 7.09 20.79 -2.82
C LYS A 117 6.87 19.35 -2.40
N PHE A 118 5.66 19.08 -1.94
CA PHE A 118 5.21 17.78 -1.55
C PHE A 118 5.08 16.80 -2.72
N GLN A 119 4.41 17.25 -3.79
CA GLN A 119 4.29 16.51 -5.04
C GLN A 119 5.67 16.24 -5.64
N ASP A 120 6.58 17.22 -5.56
CA ASP A 120 7.98 17.08 -5.99
C ASP A 120 8.70 16.00 -5.17
N LEU A 121 8.66 16.07 -3.83
CA LEU A 121 9.27 15.06 -2.96
C LEU A 121 8.73 13.65 -3.22
N GLY A 122 7.41 13.49 -3.30
CA GLY A 122 6.77 12.21 -3.60
C GLY A 122 7.17 11.69 -4.98
N ARG A 123 7.16 12.54 -6.01
CA ARG A 123 7.56 12.18 -7.37
C ARG A 123 9.02 11.77 -7.44
N ASP A 124 9.90 12.48 -6.74
CA ASP A 124 11.33 12.22 -6.80
C ASP A 124 11.69 10.95 -6.02
N TYR A 125 11.00 10.65 -4.91
CA TYR A 125 11.02 9.33 -4.28
C TYR A 125 10.56 8.24 -5.27
N LEU A 126 9.44 8.43 -5.96
CA LEU A 126 8.91 7.43 -6.90
C LEU A 126 9.85 7.14 -8.08
N ARG A 127 10.52 8.17 -8.63
CA ARG A 127 11.33 8.02 -9.85
C ARG A 127 12.73 7.41 -9.64
N GLY A 128 13.31 7.55 -8.45
CA GLY A 128 14.71 7.21 -8.20
C GLY A 128 14.96 6.08 -7.20
N ARG A 129 13.90 5.58 -6.54
CA ARG A 129 14.06 4.63 -5.43
C ARG A 129 14.13 3.19 -5.93
N VAL A 130 15.35 2.71 -6.20
CA VAL A 130 15.63 1.36 -6.70
C VAL A 130 15.10 0.22 -5.82
N THR A 131 14.93 0.48 -4.52
CA THR A 131 14.38 -0.50 -3.58
C THR A 131 12.86 -0.51 -3.51
N LEU A 132 12.18 0.49 -4.07
CA LEU A 132 10.72 0.55 -4.10
C LEU A 132 10.17 -0.52 -5.04
N LYS A 133 9.49 -1.52 -4.47
CA LYS A 133 8.93 -2.66 -5.21
C LYS A 133 7.51 -2.39 -5.71
N ARG A 134 6.70 -1.69 -4.90
CA ARG A 134 5.32 -1.34 -5.28
C ARG A 134 4.75 -0.23 -4.42
N VAL A 135 3.86 0.55 -5.02
CA VAL A 135 2.98 1.48 -4.31
C VAL A 135 1.60 0.85 -4.10
N TYR A 136 1.13 0.78 -2.87
CA TYR A 136 -0.25 0.44 -2.53
C TYR A 136 -1.06 1.73 -2.44
N LEU A 137 -1.87 2.00 -3.46
CA LEU A 137 -2.71 3.19 -3.52
C LEU A 137 -4.08 2.90 -2.89
N LEU A 138 -4.33 3.51 -1.75
CA LEU A 138 -5.52 3.28 -0.94
C LEU A 138 -6.70 4.11 -1.43
N ILE A 139 -7.85 3.45 -1.54
CA ILE A 139 -9.12 4.03 -1.96
C ILE A 139 -10.22 3.62 -0.96
N ASP A 140 -10.94 4.60 -0.41
CA ASP A 140 -12.08 4.36 0.49
C ASP A 140 -13.20 3.63 -0.29
N SER A 141 -13.48 2.38 0.09
CA SER A 141 -14.41 1.50 -0.64
C SER A 141 -15.84 2.04 -0.72
N ARG A 142 -16.25 2.90 0.22
CA ARG A 142 -17.58 3.55 0.23
C ARG A 142 -17.79 4.51 -0.93
N HIS A 143 -16.70 4.96 -1.55
CA HIS A 143 -16.74 5.98 -2.59
C HIS A 143 -16.05 5.56 -3.89
N GLY A 144 -15.17 4.55 -3.82
CA GLY A 144 -14.35 4.16 -4.95
C GLY A 144 -13.40 5.29 -5.39
N LEU A 145 -12.93 5.14 -6.63
CA LEU A 145 -12.11 6.13 -7.33
C LEU A 145 -12.90 7.44 -7.51
N LYS A 146 -12.25 8.57 -7.22
CA LYS A 146 -12.75 9.92 -7.53
C LYS A 146 -11.77 10.62 -8.47
N ALA A 147 -12.19 11.75 -9.03
CA ALA A 147 -11.37 12.57 -9.93
C ALA A 147 -10.01 12.96 -9.32
N VAL A 148 -9.94 13.20 -8.01
CA VAL A 148 -8.67 13.53 -7.31
C VAL A 148 -7.67 12.36 -7.31
N ASP A 149 -8.13 11.12 -7.49
CA ASP A 149 -7.25 9.95 -7.54
C ASP A 149 -6.58 9.82 -8.93
N THR A 150 -7.14 10.43 -9.98
CA THR A 150 -6.57 10.42 -11.35
C THR A 150 -5.17 11.02 -11.39
N GLU A 151 -4.94 12.16 -10.73
CA GLU A 151 -3.61 12.80 -10.71
C GLU A 151 -2.55 11.89 -10.07
N ALA A 152 -2.91 11.16 -9.00
CA ALA A 152 -2.01 10.21 -8.36
C ALA A 152 -1.71 9.01 -9.26
N LEU A 153 -2.73 8.48 -9.94
CA LEU A 153 -2.59 7.35 -10.87
C LEU A 153 -1.71 7.74 -12.06
N ASP A 154 -1.95 8.90 -12.66
CA ASP A 154 -1.19 9.40 -13.81
C ASP A 154 0.28 9.67 -13.42
N ALA A 155 0.54 10.13 -12.19
CA ALA A 155 1.89 10.31 -11.67
C ALA A 155 2.63 8.97 -11.49
N LEU A 156 1.93 7.92 -11.04
CA LEU A 156 2.50 6.57 -10.91
C LEU A 156 2.79 5.94 -12.28
N ASP A 157 1.87 6.10 -13.24
CA ASP A 157 2.05 5.67 -14.63
C ASP A 157 3.26 6.38 -15.27
N LEU A 158 3.36 7.71 -15.10
CA LEU A 158 4.48 8.50 -15.64
C LEU A 158 5.82 8.15 -14.99
N ALA A 159 5.82 7.78 -13.70
CA ALA A 159 7.02 7.33 -13.01
C ALA A 159 7.39 5.88 -13.31
N ALA A 160 6.56 5.15 -14.07
CA ALA A 160 6.69 3.72 -14.34
C ALA A 160 6.82 2.87 -13.05
N VAL A 161 6.15 3.30 -11.98
CA VAL A 161 6.16 2.60 -10.69
C VAL A 161 4.96 1.68 -10.61
N SER A 162 5.21 0.37 -10.46
CA SER A 162 4.14 -0.60 -10.24
C SER A 162 3.31 -0.19 -9.02
N TYR A 163 1.99 -0.17 -9.19
CA TYR A 163 1.08 0.15 -8.09
C TYR A 163 -0.12 -0.79 -8.06
N GLN A 164 -0.62 -1.06 -6.86
CA GLN A 164 -1.81 -1.89 -6.62
C GLN A 164 -2.84 -1.08 -5.86
N ILE A 165 -4.11 -1.17 -6.28
CA ILE A 165 -5.19 -0.53 -5.53
C ILE A 165 -5.56 -1.37 -4.32
N VAL A 166 -5.70 -0.72 -3.16
CA VAL A 166 -6.23 -1.31 -1.93
C VAL A 166 -7.50 -0.58 -1.53
N LEU A 167 -8.64 -1.26 -1.63
CA LEU A 167 -9.91 -0.77 -1.11
C LEU A 167 -9.92 -0.89 0.41
N THR A 168 -10.13 0.23 1.11
CA THR A 168 -10.17 0.28 2.58
C THR A 168 -11.59 0.39 3.10
N LYS A 169 -11.76 0.14 4.42
CA LYS A 169 -13.04 0.29 5.14
C LYS A 169 -14.17 -0.58 4.57
N ALA A 170 -13.85 -1.76 4.06
CA ALA A 170 -14.84 -2.69 3.50
C ALA A 170 -15.91 -3.11 4.52
N ASP A 171 -15.64 -2.99 5.83
CA ASP A 171 -16.61 -3.20 6.91
C ASP A 171 -17.79 -2.22 6.90
N LYS A 172 -17.68 -1.12 6.14
CA LYS A 172 -18.75 -0.14 5.98
C LYS A 172 -19.67 -0.42 4.80
N LEU A 173 -19.36 -1.43 4.00
CA LEU A 173 -20.15 -1.83 2.84
C LEU A 173 -21.11 -2.96 3.21
N LYS A 174 -22.24 -3.02 2.51
CA LYS A 174 -23.16 -4.16 2.60
C LYS A 174 -22.60 -5.36 1.84
N LYS A 175 -23.18 -6.54 2.11
CA LYS A 175 -22.82 -7.77 1.42
C LYS A 175 -22.90 -7.58 -0.11
N GLY A 176 -21.84 -7.95 -0.83
CA GLY A 176 -21.73 -7.85 -2.29
C GLY A 176 -21.32 -6.47 -2.82
N GLU A 177 -21.46 -5.37 -2.06
CA GLU A 177 -21.04 -4.04 -2.52
C GLU A 177 -19.51 -3.96 -2.69
N ALA A 178 -18.75 -4.63 -1.82
CA ALA A 178 -17.29 -4.65 -1.90
C ALA A 178 -16.79 -5.28 -3.21
N GLU A 179 -17.41 -6.39 -3.64
CA GLU A 179 -17.10 -7.09 -4.90
C GLU A 179 -17.44 -6.20 -6.11
N GLN A 180 -18.56 -5.47 -6.06
CA GLN A 180 -18.94 -4.53 -7.11
C GLN A 180 -17.93 -3.40 -7.26
N VAL A 181 -17.51 -2.78 -6.14
CA VAL A 181 -16.52 -1.70 -6.15
C VAL A 181 -15.15 -2.22 -6.59
N GLN A 182 -14.77 -3.43 -6.19
CA GLN A 182 -13.54 -4.09 -6.63
C GLN A 182 -13.53 -4.29 -8.14
N ALA A 183 -14.60 -4.89 -8.70
CA ALA A 183 -14.72 -5.13 -10.14
C ALA A 183 -14.75 -3.82 -10.95
N ALA A 184 -15.50 -2.81 -10.48
CA ALA A 184 -15.53 -1.50 -11.12
C ALA A 184 -14.15 -0.81 -11.11
N THR A 185 -13.43 -0.90 -9.99
CA THR A 185 -12.08 -0.34 -9.83
C THR A 185 -11.09 -1.06 -10.73
N LEU A 186 -11.13 -2.39 -10.79
CA LEU A 186 -10.27 -3.20 -11.65
C LEU A 186 -10.49 -2.84 -13.13
N LYS A 187 -11.76 -2.71 -13.56
CA LYS A 187 -12.09 -2.25 -14.92
C LYS A 187 -11.56 -0.84 -15.21
N ALA A 188 -11.63 0.07 -14.23
CA ALA A 188 -11.18 1.46 -14.38
C ALA A 188 -9.66 1.59 -14.52
N ILE A 189 -8.87 0.68 -13.93
CA ILE A 189 -7.40 0.69 -14.01
C ILE A 189 -6.85 -0.21 -15.12
N ALA A 190 -7.68 -1.01 -15.80
CA ALA A 190 -7.24 -2.03 -16.77
C ALA A 190 -6.39 -1.50 -17.94
N LYS A 191 -6.51 -0.23 -18.30
CA LYS A 191 -5.72 0.42 -19.38
C LYS A 191 -4.48 1.17 -18.86
N ARG A 192 -4.24 1.17 -17.55
CA ARG A 192 -3.10 1.86 -16.95
C ARG A 192 -1.90 0.93 -16.91
N PRO A 193 -0.78 1.30 -17.55
CA PRO A 193 0.34 0.39 -17.76
C PRO A 193 1.07 0.00 -16.47
N ALA A 194 1.08 0.87 -15.45
CA ALA A 194 1.75 0.57 -14.18
C ALA A 194 0.82 -0.09 -13.14
N ALA A 195 -0.47 -0.25 -13.46
CA ALA A 195 -1.44 -0.88 -12.57
C ALA A 195 -1.21 -2.38 -12.46
N TYR A 196 -1.05 -2.88 -11.25
CA TYR A 196 -1.11 -4.30 -10.94
C TYR A 196 -2.54 -4.81 -11.19
N PRO A 197 -2.73 -5.95 -11.89
CA PRO A 197 -4.03 -6.43 -12.34
C PRO A 197 -4.85 -7.10 -11.23
N TRP A 198 -4.81 -6.55 -10.01
CA TRP A 198 -5.61 -6.98 -8.88
C TRP A 198 -5.94 -5.80 -7.97
N VAL A 199 -7.14 -5.81 -7.40
CA VAL A 199 -7.58 -4.82 -6.41
C VAL A 199 -7.80 -5.56 -5.09
N ALA A 200 -7.00 -5.24 -4.07
CA ALA A 200 -7.18 -5.83 -2.75
C ALA A 200 -8.37 -5.17 -2.03
N VAL A 201 -9.11 -5.94 -1.23
CA VAL A 201 -10.23 -5.44 -0.42
C VAL A 201 -9.90 -5.65 1.04
N THR A 202 -9.93 -4.58 1.84
CA THR A 202 -9.46 -4.60 3.23
C THR A 202 -10.40 -3.88 4.20
N SER A 203 -10.41 -4.38 5.43
CA SER A 203 -10.90 -3.65 6.60
C SER A 203 -9.87 -3.76 7.72
N ALA A 204 -9.24 -2.63 8.07
CA ALA A 204 -8.37 -2.56 9.24
C ALA A 204 -9.14 -2.80 10.56
N GLU A 205 -10.43 -2.45 10.60
CA GLU A 205 -11.30 -2.61 11.77
C GLU A 205 -11.67 -4.08 12.03
N LYS A 206 -11.90 -4.86 10.96
CA LYS A 206 -12.33 -6.26 11.03
C LYS A 206 -11.24 -7.26 10.67
N ALA A 207 -10.02 -6.77 10.43
CA ALA A 207 -8.88 -7.54 9.91
C ALA A 207 -9.15 -8.29 8.58
N GLY A 208 -10.26 -8.00 7.88
CA GLY A 208 -10.59 -8.64 6.61
C GLY A 208 -9.61 -8.22 5.51
N GLY A 209 -9.10 -9.18 4.73
CA GLY A 209 -8.13 -8.94 3.66
C GLY A 209 -6.71 -8.62 4.14
N ILE A 210 -6.48 -8.54 5.46
CA ILE A 210 -5.16 -8.24 6.02
C ILE A 210 -4.18 -9.41 5.84
N PRO A 211 -4.55 -10.68 6.09
CA PRO A 211 -3.66 -11.82 5.82
C PRO A 211 -3.18 -11.87 4.36
N GLU A 212 -4.11 -11.70 3.42
CA GLU A 212 -3.85 -11.71 1.98
C GLU A 212 -2.96 -10.54 1.56
N LEU A 213 -3.19 -9.34 2.11
CA LEU A 213 -2.34 -8.19 1.82
C LEU A 213 -0.92 -8.37 2.36
N ARG A 214 -0.74 -8.99 3.54
CA ARG A 214 0.59 -9.34 4.06
C ARG A 214 1.32 -10.30 3.12
N ALA A 215 0.63 -11.34 2.66
CA ALA A 215 1.19 -12.30 1.72
C ALA A 215 1.56 -11.64 0.39
N GLU A 216 0.71 -10.76 -0.14
CA GLU A 216 1.02 -9.99 -1.35
C GLU A 216 2.25 -9.10 -1.18
N ILE A 217 2.41 -8.46 -0.01
CA ILE A 217 3.59 -7.63 0.28
C ILE A 217 4.85 -8.50 0.35
N MET A 218 4.80 -9.67 0.99
CA MET A 218 5.94 -10.59 0.99
C MET A 218 6.31 -11.06 -0.41
N ARG A 219 5.32 -11.50 -1.20
CA ARG A 219 5.51 -11.88 -2.61
C ARG A 219 6.12 -10.74 -3.43
N THR A 220 5.64 -9.52 -3.23
CA THR A 220 6.12 -8.31 -3.91
C THR A 220 7.56 -7.93 -3.53
N THR A 221 7.91 -8.09 -2.26
CA THR A 221 9.24 -7.73 -1.75
C THR A 221 10.27 -8.82 -1.96
N GLY A 222 9.84 -10.07 -2.16
CA GLY A 222 10.70 -11.25 -2.20
C GLY A 222 11.28 -11.62 -0.84
N VAL A 223 10.76 -11.04 0.26
CA VAL A 223 11.19 -11.38 1.61
C VAL A 223 10.65 -12.77 1.95
N VAL A 224 11.53 -13.61 2.49
CA VAL A 224 11.23 -14.94 2.99
C VAL A 224 11.53 -15.01 4.49
N LEU A 225 10.88 -15.93 5.19
CA LEU A 225 11.27 -16.25 6.56
C LEU A 225 12.59 -17.00 6.55
N ASP A 226 13.48 -16.63 7.47
CA ASP A 226 14.66 -17.42 7.83
C ASP A 226 14.27 -18.68 8.62
#